data_AF-A0A8T5DTC8-F1
#
_entry.id   AF-A0A8T5DTC8-F1
#
_cell.length_a   1.000
_cell.length_b   1.000
_cell.length_c   1.000
_cell.angle_alpha   90.00
_cell.angle_beta   90.00
_cell.angle_gamma   90.00
#
_symmetry.space_group_name_H-M   'P 1'
#
loop_
_entity.id
_entity.type
_entity.pdbx_description
1 polymer ?
#
loop_
_entity_poly.entity_id
_entity_poly.type
_entity_poly.pdbx_seq_one_letter_code
_entity_poly.pdbx_strand_id
1 'polypeptide(L)'
;MDLDGYSDTTTSFFTLDACDGDLAKKIMSVLSLTGEDLEQSWKQLISKNPEMESRLRSQGIDSPDVRGKIEWDDAVILFTCTLKINNQNRPIQLGEQLSKERFGRFPWGDGSATKYLIEYLRPNNSSISSKESYDKMMNLLERLNSYCIKEPQGDKKYANGLGGLNICGILDMNEAHELRKYFTGRMWSVSADEPLDGGVRDAIKHLVLILKSAERRGVGVMLRSHA
;
A
#
# COMPACT_ATOMS: atom_id res chain seq x y z
N MET A 1 2.21 -23.20 -38.73
CA MET A 1 3.00 -23.15 -37.49
C MET A 1 2.45 -21.97 -36.73
N ASP A 2 1.79 -22.27 -35.62
CA ASP A 2 0.62 -21.57 -35.15
C ASP A 2 0.93 -20.19 -34.56
N LEU A 3 0.12 -19.21 -34.98
CA LEU A 3 0.04 -17.86 -34.44
C LEU A 3 -0.98 -17.85 -33.30
N ASP A 4 -0.69 -18.55 -32.21
CA ASP A 4 -1.51 -18.53 -31.00
C ASP A 4 -0.60 -18.28 -29.78
N GLY A 5 -0.77 -17.12 -29.13
CA GLY A 5 -0.16 -16.92 -27.81
C GLY A 5 0.17 -15.49 -27.38
N TYR A 6 -0.05 -14.45 -28.18
CA TYR A 6 -0.06 -13.08 -27.63
C TYR A 6 -1.45 -12.82 -27.06
N SER A 7 -1.69 -13.33 -25.86
CA SER A 7 -2.64 -12.66 -24.98
C SER A 7 -2.05 -11.28 -24.73
N ASP A 8 -2.74 -10.25 -25.21
CA ASP A 8 -2.44 -8.84 -25.00
C ASP A 8 -2.72 -8.47 -23.52
N THR A 9 -2.08 -9.20 -22.61
CA THR A 9 -2.16 -8.97 -21.17
C THR A 9 -1.17 -7.86 -20.87
N THR A 10 -1.62 -6.62 -20.91
CA THR A 10 -0.88 -5.53 -20.28
C THR A 10 -0.61 -5.96 -18.83
N THR A 11 0.66 -6.08 -18.45
CA THR A 11 1.06 -6.40 -17.06
C THR A 11 0.29 -5.49 -16.11
N SER A 12 -0.29 -6.07 -15.06
CA SER A 12 -1.11 -5.36 -14.08
C SER A 12 -0.37 -4.12 -13.59
N PHE A 13 -1.08 -3.00 -13.57
CA PHE A 13 -0.51 -1.76 -13.11
C PHE A 13 -0.56 -1.72 -11.59
N PHE A 14 0.50 -1.24 -10.94
CA PHE A 14 0.55 -1.01 -9.51
C PHE A 14 0.71 0.49 -9.22
N THR A 15 0.00 1.00 -8.21
CA THR A 15 0.11 2.40 -7.79
C THR A 15 0.42 2.51 -6.31
N LEU A 16 1.22 3.50 -5.94
CA LEU A 16 1.44 3.93 -4.57
C LEU A 16 0.75 5.28 -4.34
N ASP A 17 -0.29 5.25 -3.52
CA ASP A 17 -1.07 6.44 -3.16
C ASP A 17 -0.67 6.95 -1.76
N ALA A 18 -0.70 8.26 -1.57
CA ALA A 18 -0.47 8.86 -0.25
C ALA A 18 -1.63 8.54 0.68
N CYS A 19 -1.35 8.04 1.88
CA CYS A 19 -2.41 7.70 2.83
C CYS A 19 -2.06 8.04 4.29
N ASP A 20 -3.09 8.03 5.13
CA ASP A 20 -3.00 8.01 6.58
C ASP A 20 -2.97 6.55 7.06
N GLY A 21 -1.77 6.00 7.24
CA GLY A 21 -1.61 4.60 7.65
C GLY A 21 -2.08 4.32 9.09
N ASP A 22 -1.99 5.30 9.99
CA ASP A 22 -2.46 5.13 11.36
C ASP A 22 -3.99 5.09 11.41
N LEU A 23 -4.66 5.96 10.66
CA LEU A 23 -6.11 5.91 10.49
C LEU A 23 -6.54 4.61 9.81
N ALA A 24 -5.79 4.13 8.80
CA ALA A 24 -6.08 2.86 8.14
C ALA A 24 -6.11 1.69 9.12
N LYS A 25 -5.09 1.56 9.98
CA LYS A 25 -5.02 0.53 11.01
C LYS A 25 -6.22 0.61 11.98
N LYS A 26 -6.60 1.83 12.39
CA LYS A 26 -7.77 2.06 13.26
C LYS A 26 -9.08 1.66 12.58
N ILE A 27 -9.27 2.04 11.31
CA ILE A 27 -10.45 1.65 10.52
C ILE A 27 -10.54 0.13 10.42
N MET A 28 -9.45 -0.55 10.01
CA MET A 28 -9.43 -2.00 9.90
C MET A 28 -9.75 -2.69 11.23
N SER A 29 -9.20 -2.19 12.34
CA SER A 29 -9.49 -2.71 13.69
C SER A 29 -10.94 -2.51 14.13
N VAL A 30 -11.61 -1.45 13.69
CA VAL A 30 -13.04 -1.24 13.97
C VAL A 30 -13.88 -2.13 13.07
N LEU A 31 -13.55 -2.20 11.77
CA LEU A 31 -14.28 -3.00 10.79
C LEU A 31 -14.11 -4.52 11.02
N SER A 32 -13.14 -4.97 11.81
CA SER A 32 -13.05 -6.38 12.25
C SER A 32 -14.09 -6.76 13.31
N LEU A 33 -14.74 -5.79 13.94
CA LEU A 33 -15.80 -6.02 14.91
C LEU A 33 -17.14 -6.34 14.22
N THR A 34 -18.13 -6.78 15.00
CA THR A 34 -19.47 -7.12 14.49
C THR A 34 -20.56 -6.60 15.43
N GLY A 35 -21.80 -6.48 14.91
CA GLY A 35 -22.97 -6.12 15.71
C GLY A 35 -22.87 -4.76 16.39
N GLU A 36 -23.27 -4.70 17.67
CA GLU A 36 -23.28 -3.46 18.45
C GLU A 36 -21.87 -2.90 18.71
N ASP A 37 -20.87 -3.77 18.88
CA ASP A 37 -19.48 -3.35 19.12
C ASP A 37 -18.91 -2.59 17.92
N LEU A 38 -19.26 -3.02 16.71
CA LEU A 38 -18.92 -2.33 15.46
C LEU A 38 -19.52 -0.93 15.44
N GLU A 39 -20.83 -0.81 15.67
CA GLU A 39 -21.53 0.48 15.61
C GLU A 39 -21.02 1.46 16.66
N GLN A 40 -20.80 1.00 17.90
CA GLN A 40 -20.26 1.85 18.96
C GLN A 40 -18.83 2.31 18.64
N SER A 41 -17.96 1.40 18.21
CA SER A 41 -16.57 1.71 17.90
C SER A 41 -16.43 2.59 16.66
N TRP A 42 -17.28 2.39 15.65
CA TRP A 42 -17.38 3.23 14.46
C TRP A 42 -17.79 4.66 14.81
N LYS A 43 -18.86 4.82 15.58
CA LYS A 43 -19.31 6.14 16.06
C LYS A 43 -18.22 6.87 16.84
N GLN A 44 -17.48 6.15 17.69
CA GLN A 44 -16.34 6.71 18.40
C GLN A 44 -15.19 7.11 17.45
N LEU A 45 -14.93 6.30 16.42
CA LEU A 45 -13.91 6.62 15.41
C LEU A 45 -14.27 7.90 14.65
N ILE A 46 -15.50 8.03 14.18
CA ILE A 46 -15.99 9.21 13.46
C ILE A 46 -15.91 10.47 14.34
N SER A 47 -16.39 10.40 15.59
CA SER A 47 -16.36 11.56 16.50
C SER A 47 -14.94 12.02 16.86
N LYS A 48 -13.96 11.10 16.89
CA LYS A 48 -12.54 11.43 17.10
C LYS A 48 -11.84 11.95 15.85
N ASN A 49 -12.43 11.81 14.66
CA ASN A 49 -11.82 12.19 13.38
C ASN A 49 -12.79 13.06 12.55
N PRO A 50 -12.95 14.36 12.88
CA PRO A 50 -13.88 15.26 12.17
C PRO A 50 -13.60 15.38 10.66
N GLU A 51 -12.33 15.25 10.25
CA GLU A 51 -11.95 15.24 8.83
C GLU A 51 -12.53 14.03 8.08
N MET A 52 -12.56 12.86 8.73
CA MET A 52 -13.16 11.64 8.17
C MET A 52 -14.67 11.81 8.02
N GLU A 53 -15.34 12.39 9.03
CA GLU A 53 -16.76 12.70 8.96
C GLU A 53 -17.07 13.66 7.81
N SER A 54 -16.36 14.79 7.75
CA SER A 54 -16.54 15.81 6.69
C SER A 54 -16.34 15.19 5.31
N ARG A 55 -15.35 14.31 5.17
CA ARG A 55 -15.09 13.61 3.92
C ARG A 55 -16.25 12.71 3.52
N LEU A 56 -16.75 11.86 4.41
CA LEU A 56 -17.88 10.97 4.10
C LEU A 56 -19.12 11.79 3.70
N ARG A 57 -19.41 12.88 4.43
CA ARG A 57 -20.51 13.80 4.07
C ARG A 57 -20.34 14.42 2.69
N SER A 58 -19.12 14.85 2.34
CA SER A 58 -18.82 15.43 1.03
C SER A 58 -19.05 14.47 -0.14
N GLN A 59 -19.08 13.16 0.14
CA GLN A 59 -19.34 12.11 -0.83
C GLN A 59 -20.81 11.63 -0.82
N GLY A 60 -21.70 12.34 -0.12
CA GLY A 60 -23.13 12.06 -0.09
C GLY A 60 -23.59 11.13 1.04
N ILE A 61 -22.76 10.89 2.06
CA ILE A 61 -23.16 10.07 3.21
C ILE A 61 -23.84 10.94 4.29
N ASP A 62 -25.15 10.78 4.47
CA ASP A 62 -25.95 11.58 5.40
C ASP A 62 -25.71 11.23 6.88
N SER A 63 -25.49 9.95 7.18
CA SER A 63 -25.25 9.43 8.55
C SER A 63 -23.88 8.73 8.67
N PRO A 64 -22.75 9.46 8.58
CA PRO A 64 -21.42 8.85 8.66
C PRO A 64 -21.15 8.15 9.98
N ASP A 65 -21.83 8.52 11.06
CA ASP A 65 -21.64 7.97 12.40
C ASP A 65 -22.30 6.61 12.63
N VAL A 66 -23.07 6.10 11.67
CA VAL A 66 -23.73 4.79 11.72
C VAL A 66 -23.19 3.91 10.59
N ARG A 67 -22.40 2.89 10.91
CA ARG A 67 -21.69 2.07 9.91
C ARG A 67 -22.67 1.36 8.99
N GLY A 68 -23.75 0.79 9.54
CA GLY A 68 -24.76 0.07 8.78
C GLY A 68 -25.60 0.91 7.81
N LYS A 69 -25.53 2.26 7.90
CA LYS A 69 -26.17 3.17 6.94
C LYS A 69 -25.26 3.55 5.75
N ILE A 70 -23.99 3.13 5.79
CA ILE A 70 -23.03 3.37 4.71
C ILE A 70 -23.02 2.13 3.80
N GLU A 71 -23.54 2.29 2.58
CA GLU A 71 -23.66 1.20 1.60
C GLU A 71 -22.32 0.79 0.97
N TRP A 72 -21.26 1.56 1.22
CA TRP A 72 -19.94 1.26 0.71
C TRP A 72 -19.34 0.02 1.37
N ASP A 73 -18.60 -0.74 0.57
CA ASP A 73 -17.77 -1.83 1.07
C ASP A 73 -16.60 -1.31 1.92
N ASP A 74 -16.03 -2.21 2.71
CA ASP A 74 -14.96 -1.89 3.67
C ASP A 74 -13.69 -1.37 2.97
N ALA A 75 -13.36 -1.84 1.77
CA ALA A 75 -12.20 -1.38 1.01
C ALA A 75 -12.40 0.05 0.48
N VAL A 76 -13.60 0.39 -0.01
CA VAL A 76 -13.95 1.75 -0.46
C VAL A 76 -13.94 2.72 0.72
N ILE A 77 -14.47 2.31 1.87
CA ILE A 77 -14.38 3.10 3.11
C ILE A 77 -12.93 3.32 3.49
N LEU A 78 -12.12 2.25 3.53
CA LEU A 78 -10.71 2.30 3.89
C LEU A 78 -9.93 3.24 2.96
N PHE A 79 -10.08 3.07 1.65
CA PHE A 79 -9.43 3.91 0.64
C PHE A 79 -9.86 5.37 0.78
N THR A 80 -11.17 5.62 0.81
CA THR A 80 -11.69 6.98 0.83
C THR A 80 -11.27 7.70 2.11
N CYS A 81 -11.41 7.09 3.28
CA CYS A 81 -11.12 7.78 4.53
C CYS A 81 -9.62 8.02 4.74
N THR A 82 -8.75 7.19 4.18
CA THR A 82 -7.31 7.25 4.45
C THR A 82 -6.50 7.96 3.38
N LEU A 83 -7.00 8.06 2.14
CA LEU A 83 -6.28 8.72 1.03
C LEU A 83 -5.98 10.19 1.38
N LYS A 84 -4.72 10.61 1.37
CA LYS A 84 -4.36 12.00 1.67
C LYS A 84 -4.66 12.90 0.47
N ILE A 85 -5.38 13.99 0.72
CA ILE A 85 -5.74 15.01 -0.27
C ILE A 85 -5.08 16.34 0.06
N ASN A 86 -4.87 17.19 -0.94
CA ASN A 86 -4.35 18.54 -0.77
C ASN A 86 -5.50 19.55 -0.55
N ASN A 87 -5.15 20.82 -0.35
CA ASN A 87 -6.10 21.92 -0.15
C ASN A 87 -7.07 22.16 -1.32
N GLN A 88 -6.85 21.51 -2.47
CA GLN A 88 -7.74 21.56 -3.65
C GLN A 88 -8.63 20.31 -3.76
N ASN A 89 -8.74 19.50 -2.70
CA ASN A 89 -9.44 18.22 -2.68
C ASN A 89 -8.94 17.21 -3.72
N ARG A 90 -7.65 17.29 -4.08
CA ARG A 90 -7.02 16.34 -5.02
C ARG A 90 -6.08 15.39 -4.29
N PRO A 91 -6.01 14.11 -4.68
CA PRO A 91 -5.07 13.17 -4.10
C PRO A 91 -3.62 13.68 -4.18
N ILE A 92 -2.92 13.58 -3.05
CA ILE A 92 -1.51 13.93 -2.96
C ILE A 92 -0.70 12.93 -3.81
N GLN A 93 0.01 13.46 -4.80
CA GLN A 93 0.82 12.66 -5.72
C GLN A 93 2.17 12.28 -5.09
N LEU A 94 2.56 11.01 -5.20
CA LEU A 94 3.85 10.50 -4.72
C LEU A 94 4.79 10.13 -5.87
N GLY A 95 5.97 10.73 -5.91
CA GLY A 95 6.95 10.49 -6.97
C GLY A 95 6.60 11.19 -8.29
N GLU A 96 7.55 11.18 -9.21
CA GLU A 96 7.39 11.69 -10.57
C GLU A 96 6.79 10.62 -11.50
N GLN A 97 6.27 11.05 -12.65
CA GLN A 97 5.59 10.17 -13.60
C GLN A 97 6.45 8.97 -13.99
N LEU A 98 7.72 9.19 -14.34
CA LEU A 98 8.65 8.13 -14.72
C LEU A 98 8.80 7.07 -13.62
N SER A 99 8.96 7.49 -12.36
CA SER A 99 9.11 6.55 -11.25
C SER A 99 7.84 5.75 -10.97
N LYS A 100 6.68 6.37 -11.12
CA LYS A 100 5.39 5.67 -11.00
C LYS A 100 5.21 4.64 -12.10
N GLU A 101 5.54 4.98 -13.34
CA GLU A 101 5.42 4.07 -14.47
C GLU A 101 6.39 2.90 -14.34
N ARG A 102 7.65 3.16 -13.99
CA ARG A 102 8.68 2.12 -13.82
C ARG A 102 8.39 1.18 -12.65
N PHE A 103 7.88 1.71 -11.54
CA PHE A 103 7.45 0.89 -10.41
C PHE A 103 6.16 0.13 -10.70
N GLY A 104 5.20 0.80 -11.34
CA GLY A 104 3.85 0.29 -11.55
C GLY A 104 3.71 -0.71 -12.69
N ARG A 105 4.64 -0.69 -13.66
CA ARG A 105 4.70 -1.65 -14.78
C ARG A 105 6.06 -2.33 -14.79
N PHE A 106 6.36 -3.05 -13.72
CA PHE A 106 7.65 -3.73 -13.62
C PHE A 106 7.73 -4.86 -14.67
N PRO A 107 8.83 -5.02 -15.43
CA PRO A 107 8.89 -5.94 -16.56
C PRO A 107 9.16 -7.40 -16.13
N TRP A 108 8.42 -7.91 -15.14
CA TRP A 108 8.54 -9.29 -14.65
C TRP A 108 7.24 -9.82 -14.04
N GLY A 109 6.96 -11.10 -14.26
CA GLY A 109 5.85 -11.82 -13.61
C GLY A 109 4.50 -11.14 -13.86
N ASP A 110 3.86 -10.71 -12.77
CA ASP A 110 2.55 -10.04 -12.79
C ASP A 110 2.64 -8.50 -12.86
N GLY A 111 3.84 -7.94 -13.05
CA GLY A 111 4.05 -6.49 -13.04
C GLY A 111 4.39 -5.90 -11.67
N SER A 112 4.41 -6.71 -10.61
CA SER A 112 4.64 -6.24 -9.24
C SER A 112 6.13 -6.10 -8.90
N ALA A 113 6.60 -4.86 -8.83
CA ALA A 113 7.94 -4.57 -8.31
C ALA A 113 8.12 -5.05 -6.85
N THR A 114 7.07 -4.99 -6.01
CA THR A 114 7.18 -5.45 -4.61
C THR A 114 7.36 -6.95 -4.50
N LYS A 115 6.62 -7.75 -5.28
CA LYS A 115 6.81 -9.21 -5.31
C LYS A 115 8.19 -9.58 -5.84
N TYR A 116 8.64 -8.90 -6.90
CA TYR A 116 9.98 -9.09 -7.44
C TYR A 116 11.07 -8.83 -6.38
N LEU A 117 10.95 -7.73 -5.63
CA LEU A 117 11.87 -7.41 -4.55
C LEU A 117 11.84 -8.47 -3.43
N ILE A 118 10.66 -8.95 -3.03
CA ILE A 118 10.53 -10.01 -2.02
C ILE A 118 11.25 -11.28 -2.47
N GLU A 119 11.14 -11.63 -3.76
CA GLU A 119 11.69 -12.86 -4.32
C GLU A 119 13.22 -12.84 -4.45
N TYR A 120 13.80 -11.71 -4.87
CA TYR A 120 15.21 -11.63 -5.27
C TYR A 120 16.12 -10.85 -4.30
N LEU A 121 15.58 -10.21 -3.26
CA LEU A 121 16.41 -9.64 -2.20
C LEU A 121 17.03 -10.73 -1.32
N ARG A 122 18.29 -10.50 -0.93
CA ARG A 122 19.03 -11.37 -0.01
C ARG A 122 19.67 -10.55 1.09
N PRO A 123 19.89 -11.10 2.29
CA PRO A 123 20.64 -10.40 3.33
C PRO A 123 22.10 -10.22 2.90
N ASN A 124 22.70 -9.09 3.27
CA ASN A 124 24.13 -8.88 3.13
C ASN A 124 24.84 -9.35 4.41
N ASN A 125 25.56 -10.46 4.36
CA ASN A 125 26.00 -11.28 5.51
C ASN A 125 27.14 -10.71 6.37
N SER A 126 27.20 -9.39 6.55
CA SER A 126 28.34 -8.74 7.23
C SER A 126 28.25 -8.72 8.77
N SER A 127 27.06 -8.82 9.36
CA SER A 127 26.88 -8.78 10.84
C SER A 127 25.50 -9.23 11.32
N ILE A 128 25.36 -9.56 12.61
CA ILE A 128 24.05 -9.85 13.25
C ILE A 128 23.09 -8.64 13.12
N SER A 129 23.60 -7.42 13.32
CA SER A 129 22.81 -6.19 13.18
C SER A 129 22.30 -5.96 11.75
N SER A 130 23.06 -6.40 10.75
CA SER A 130 22.62 -6.34 9.35
C SER A 130 21.48 -7.32 9.05
N LYS A 131 21.48 -8.50 9.70
CA LYS A 131 20.40 -9.47 9.59
C LYS A 131 19.11 -8.97 10.20
N GLU A 132 19.15 -8.43 11.43
CA GLU A 132 17.96 -7.86 12.06
C GLU A 132 17.36 -6.70 11.23
N SER A 133 18.22 -5.84 10.68
CA SER A 133 17.78 -4.74 9.81
C SER A 133 17.17 -5.24 8.51
N TYR A 134 17.71 -6.33 7.94
CA TYR A 134 17.16 -6.99 6.76
C TYR A 134 15.78 -7.60 7.06
N ASP A 135 15.63 -8.30 8.18
CA ASP A 135 14.36 -8.91 8.58
C ASP A 135 13.26 -7.84 8.77
N LYS A 136 13.60 -6.71 9.40
CA LYS A 136 12.70 -5.54 9.51
C LYS A 136 12.33 -4.95 8.15
N MET A 137 13.30 -4.81 7.25
CA MET A 137 13.05 -4.35 5.88
C MET A 137 12.09 -5.27 5.13
N MET A 138 12.32 -6.58 5.19
CA MET A 138 11.48 -7.58 4.55
C MET A 138 10.07 -7.58 5.13
N ASN A 139 9.92 -7.44 6.46
CA ASN A 139 8.61 -7.31 7.09
C ASN A 139 7.83 -6.09 6.54
N LEU A 140 8.46 -4.92 6.45
CA LEU A 140 7.83 -3.73 5.88
C LEU A 140 7.45 -3.91 4.41
N LEU A 141 8.31 -4.57 3.62
CA LEU A 141 8.04 -4.84 2.21
C LEU A 141 6.89 -5.84 2.03
N GLU A 142 6.83 -6.90 2.83
CA GLU A 142 5.73 -7.86 2.84
C GLU A 142 4.40 -7.23 3.29
N ARG A 143 4.47 -6.32 4.27
CA ARG A 143 3.32 -5.53 4.70
C ARG A 143 2.82 -4.62 3.60
N LEU A 144 3.70 -3.90 2.90
CA LEU A 144 3.30 -3.10 1.74
C LEU A 144 2.66 -3.97 0.64
N ASN A 145 3.18 -5.18 0.44
CA ASN A 145 2.71 -6.09 -0.60
C ASN A 145 1.37 -6.77 -0.27
N SER A 146 1.06 -7.01 1.01
CA SER A 146 -0.03 -7.94 1.35
C SER A 146 -0.74 -7.72 2.69
N TYR A 147 -0.48 -6.62 3.42
CA TYR A 147 -1.09 -6.38 4.74
C TYR A 147 -2.62 -6.36 4.72
N CYS A 148 -3.24 -5.85 3.65
CA CYS A 148 -4.70 -5.83 3.54
C CYS A 148 -5.29 -7.17 3.08
N ILE A 149 -4.44 -8.11 2.65
CA ILE A 149 -4.84 -9.40 2.07
C ILE A 149 -4.62 -10.55 3.06
N LYS A 150 -3.52 -10.54 3.82
CA LYS A 150 -3.10 -11.66 4.68
C LYS A 150 -3.59 -11.50 6.12
N GLU A 151 -4.13 -12.59 6.65
CA GLU A 151 -4.42 -12.78 8.08
C GLU A 151 -3.17 -12.56 8.96
N PRO A 152 -3.31 -12.13 10.22
CA PRO A 152 -4.57 -11.96 10.96
C PRO A 152 -5.21 -10.56 10.87
N GLN A 153 -4.56 -9.59 10.21
CA GLN A 153 -5.10 -8.23 10.08
C GLN A 153 -5.79 -7.96 8.74
N GLY A 154 -5.39 -8.66 7.68
CA GLY A 154 -5.98 -8.54 6.34
C GLY A 154 -7.13 -9.51 6.13
N ASP A 155 -8.06 -9.12 5.27
CA ASP A 155 -9.23 -9.89 4.83
C ASP A 155 -9.59 -9.39 3.42
N LYS A 156 -10.19 -10.26 2.58
CA LYS A 156 -10.65 -9.89 1.24
C LYS A 156 -11.55 -8.66 1.21
N LYS A 157 -12.29 -8.38 2.28
CA LYS A 157 -13.15 -7.19 2.41
C LYS A 157 -12.37 -5.87 2.51
N TYR A 158 -11.11 -5.90 2.94
CA TYR A 158 -10.23 -4.72 2.95
C TYR A 158 -9.45 -4.58 1.66
N ALA A 159 -9.18 -5.69 0.98
CA ALA A 159 -8.47 -5.69 -0.29
C ALA A 159 -9.39 -5.30 -1.45
N ASN A 160 -10.54 -5.97 -1.60
CA ASN A 160 -11.39 -5.86 -2.79
C ASN A 160 -12.58 -4.94 -2.52
N GLY A 161 -12.71 -3.88 -3.33
CA GLY A 161 -13.85 -2.97 -3.30
C GLY A 161 -14.49 -2.78 -4.67
N LEU A 162 -15.59 -2.02 -4.68
CA LEU A 162 -16.32 -1.65 -5.88
C LEU A 162 -15.41 -0.98 -6.92
N GLY A 163 -15.75 -1.16 -8.21
CA GLY A 163 -15.03 -0.55 -9.33
C GLY A 163 -13.64 -1.11 -9.59
N GLY A 164 -13.35 -2.34 -9.12
CA GLY A 164 -12.05 -2.98 -9.31
C GLY A 164 -10.97 -2.48 -8.35
N LEU A 165 -11.36 -1.81 -7.26
CA LEU A 165 -10.42 -1.37 -6.21
C LEU A 165 -9.76 -2.60 -5.58
N ASN A 166 -8.43 -2.68 -5.67
CA ASN A 166 -7.66 -3.73 -5.00
C ASN A 166 -6.51 -3.13 -4.17
N ILE A 167 -6.67 -3.12 -2.85
CA ILE A 167 -5.67 -2.62 -1.89
C ILE A 167 -4.79 -3.80 -1.44
N CYS A 168 -3.50 -3.71 -1.72
CA CYS A 168 -2.54 -4.76 -1.39
C CYS A 168 -2.04 -4.62 0.06
N GLY A 169 -1.57 -3.43 0.42
CA GLY A 169 -0.99 -3.17 1.73
C GLY A 169 -0.73 -1.70 1.98
N ILE A 170 -0.51 -1.38 3.25
CA ILE A 170 -0.43 -0.01 3.77
C ILE A 170 0.76 0.09 4.73
N LEU A 171 1.52 1.16 4.60
CA LEU A 171 2.52 1.59 5.58
C LEU A 171 2.15 2.97 6.11
N ASP A 172 2.33 3.18 7.41
CA ASP A 172 2.27 4.53 7.98
C ASP A 172 3.50 5.38 7.61
N MET A 173 3.51 6.63 8.06
CA MET A 173 4.59 7.57 7.75
C MET A 173 5.96 7.09 8.26
N ASN A 174 6.01 6.52 9.46
CA ASN A 174 7.26 6.05 10.07
C ASN A 174 7.75 4.79 9.35
N GLU A 175 6.84 3.86 9.08
CA GLU A 175 7.11 2.63 8.33
C GLU A 175 7.62 2.92 6.92
N ALA A 176 7.00 3.89 6.21
CA ALA A 176 7.45 4.32 4.89
C ALA A 176 8.86 4.95 4.94
N HIS A 177 9.14 5.76 5.97
CA HIS A 177 10.47 6.34 6.20
C HIS A 177 11.53 5.27 6.53
N GLU A 178 11.20 4.30 7.37
CA GLU A 178 12.09 3.20 7.73
C GLU A 178 12.41 2.31 6.52
N LEU A 179 11.40 1.92 5.75
CA LEU A 179 11.59 1.13 4.53
C LEU A 179 12.53 1.86 3.56
N ARG A 180 12.35 3.18 3.38
CA ARG A 180 13.24 4.01 2.56
C ARG A 180 14.66 4.04 3.09
N LYS A 181 14.86 4.08 4.40
CA LYS A 181 16.20 4.05 5.02
C LYS A 181 16.87 2.70 4.79
N TYR A 182 16.15 1.60 4.96
CA TYR A 182 16.67 0.27 4.69
C TYR A 182 17.08 0.10 3.23
N PHE A 183 16.27 0.52 2.27
CA PHE A 183 16.68 0.45 0.86
C PHE A 183 17.92 1.28 0.52
N THR A 184 18.12 2.42 1.18
CA THR A 184 19.35 3.23 1.02
C THR A 184 20.56 2.70 1.82
N GLY A 185 20.36 1.68 2.66
CA GLY A 185 21.41 1.06 3.46
C GLY A 185 22.17 -0.05 2.72
N ARG A 186 23.04 -0.75 3.46
CA ARG A 186 23.89 -1.84 2.93
C ARG A 186 23.51 -3.24 3.45
N MET A 187 22.32 -3.40 4.03
CA MET A 187 21.86 -4.66 4.64
C MET A 187 21.34 -5.71 3.65
N TRP A 188 21.20 -5.35 2.38
CA TRP A 188 20.67 -6.22 1.35
C TRP A 188 21.67 -6.39 0.20
N SER A 189 21.57 -7.53 -0.46
CA SER A 189 22.24 -7.91 -1.68
C SER A 189 21.21 -8.47 -2.66
N VAL A 190 21.67 -8.83 -3.85
CA VAL A 190 20.84 -9.34 -4.94
C VAL A 190 21.09 -10.84 -5.06
N SER A 191 20.02 -11.62 -5.26
CA SER A 191 20.13 -13.06 -5.54
C SER A 191 20.99 -13.32 -6.79
N ALA A 192 21.82 -14.36 -6.76
CA ALA A 192 22.55 -14.81 -7.96
C ALA A 192 21.60 -15.29 -9.07
N ASP A 193 20.41 -15.76 -8.66
CA ASP A 193 19.34 -16.22 -9.57
C ASP A 193 18.43 -15.06 -10.03
N GLU A 194 18.86 -13.80 -9.89
CA GLU A 194 18.08 -12.68 -10.41
C GLU A 194 17.94 -12.79 -11.94
N PRO A 195 16.71 -12.77 -12.49
CA PRO A 195 16.48 -12.97 -13.90
C PRO A 195 16.73 -11.72 -14.75
N LEU A 196 16.52 -10.52 -14.18
CA LEU A 196 16.75 -9.25 -14.86
C LEU A 196 18.06 -8.64 -14.36
N ASP A 197 19.00 -8.37 -15.26
CA ASP A 197 20.24 -7.69 -14.89
C ASP A 197 19.94 -6.30 -14.30
N GLY A 198 20.14 -6.15 -13.00
CA GLY A 198 19.91 -4.90 -12.27
C GLY A 198 18.45 -4.61 -11.93
N GLY A 199 17.52 -5.56 -12.10
CA GLY A 199 16.10 -5.38 -11.84
C GLY A 199 15.80 -4.94 -10.40
N VAL A 200 16.44 -5.54 -9.40
CA VAL A 200 16.28 -5.23 -7.97
C VAL A 200 16.72 -3.81 -7.72
N ARG A 201 17.86 -3.40 -8.31
CA ARG A 201 18.40 -2.05 -8.14
C ARG A 201 17.49 -1.01 -8.79
N ASP A 202 16.92 -1.30 -9.95
CA ASP A 202 15.99 -0.40 -10.65
C ASP A 202 14.66 -0.26 -9.91
N ALA A 203 14.08 -1.38 -9.45
CA ALA A 203 12.87 -1.39 -8.63
C ALA A 203 13.07 -0.58 -7.33
N ILE A 204 14.19 -0.81 -6.62
CA ILE A 204 14.53 -0.05 -5.41
C ILE A 204 14.70 1.44 -5.70
N LYS A 205 15.40 1.79 -6.78
CA LYS A 205 15.63 3.19 -7.17
C LYS A 205 14.30 3.94 -7.30
N HIS A 206 13.35 3.38 -8.04
CA HIS A 206 12.05 4.02 -8.24
C HIS A 206 11.18 4.01 -6.98
N LEU A 207 11.17 2.91 -6.22
CA LEU A 207 10.46 2.85 -4.94
C LEU A 207 11.01 3.87 -3.93
N VAL A 208 12.32 4.01 -3.81
CA VAL A 208 12.96 5.00 -2.92
C VAL A 208 12.58 6.43 -3.30
N LEU A 209 12.48 6.76 -4.59
CA LEU A 209 12.03 8.08 -5.04
C LEU A 209 10.58 8.37 -4.62
N ILE A 210 9.71 7.37 -4.69
CA ILE A 210 8.31 7.46 -4.23
C ILE A 210 8.26 7.59 -2.70
N LEU A 211 8.98 6.76 -1.95
CA LEU A 211 9.01 6.82 -0.49
C LEU A 211 9.61 8.14 0.03
N LYS A 212 10.66 8.66 -0.62
CA LYS A 212 11.22 10.00 -0.31
C LYS A 212 10.21 11.12 -0.60
N SER A 213 9.29 10.90 -1.56
CA SER A 213 8.18 11.82 -1.83
C SER A 213 7.11 11.79 -0.75
N ALA A 214 6.84 10.62 -0.16
CA ALA A 214 5.94 10.44 0.98
C ALA A 214 6.52 11.04 2.27
N GLU A 215 7.80 10.76 2.55
CA GLU A 215 8.56 11.32 3.68
C GLU A 215 8.50 12.86 3.69
N ARG A 216 8.79 13.51 2.55
CA ARG A 216 8.73 14.98 2.42
C ARG A 216 7.35 15.57 2.68
N ARG A 217 6.29 14.77 2.57
CA ARG A 217 4.90 15.20 2.76
C ARG A 217 4.32 14.77 4.10
N GLY A 218 5.07 14.02 4.91
CA GLY A 218 4.61 13.51 6.19
C GLY A 218 3.43 12.54 6.06
N VAL A 219 3.45 11.66 5.05
CA VAL A 219 2.36 10.72 4.77
C VAL A 219 2.88 9.28 4.69
N GLY A 220 1.98 8.32 4.91
CA GLY A 220 2.20 6.91 4.61
C GLY A 220 1.98 6.59 3.13
N VAL A 221 2.06 5.30 2.79
CA VAL A 221 1.84 4.80 1.43
C VAL A 221 0.88 3.62 1.40
N MET A 222 0.01 3.60 0.40
CA MET A 222 -0.92 2.50 0.12
C MET A 222 -0.61 1.94 -1.26
N LEU A 223 -0.31 0.64 -1.33
CA LEU A 223 -0.14 -0.08 -2.59
C LEU A 223 -1.49 -0.58 -3.09
N ARG A 224 -1.79 -0.30 -4.35
CA ARG A 224 -2.95 -0.87 -5.06
C ARG A 224 -2.52 -1.55 -6.34
N SER A 225 -3.26 -2.59 -6.71
CA SER A 225 -3.15 -3.24 -8.01
C SER A 225 -4.36 -2.92 -8.88
N HIS A 226 -4.16 -2.95 -10.18
CA HIS A 226 -5.17 -2.69 -11.20
C HIS A 226 -5.15 -3.86 -12.19
N ALA A 227 -6.32 -4.46 -12.41
CA ALA A 227 -6.52 -5.53 -13.38
C ALA A 227 -6.85 -4.96 -14.77
#